data_AF-A0A2N6AH67-F1
#
_entry.id   AF-A0A2N6AH67-F1
#
_cell.length_a   1.000
_cell.length_b   1.000
_cell.length_c   1.000
_cell.angle_alpha   90.00
_cell.angle_beta   90.00
_cell.angle_gamma   90.00
#
_symmetry.space_group_name_H-M   'P 1'
#
loop_
_entity.id
_entity.type
_entity.pdbx_description
1 polymer ?
#
loop_
_entity_poly.entity_id
_entity_poly.type
_entity_poly.pdbx_seq_one_letter_code
_entity_poly.pdbx_strand_id
1 'polypeptide(L)'
;MRREKETIEKALGQKIITCRQHWLRFSFSQTWEAQAKAGLKNDMTLGFNDRPGFRNAAAVSMIDKYSGMKIIPMVLMDSHLYDYTNLSEEKREEMMAGILRELLETGGEASIIWHHRVFHSDYNWGAGYHRLLQKMSKMGFETV
;
A
#
# COMPACT_ATOMS: atom_id res chain seq x y z
N MET A 1 9.98 -1.58 -16.40
CA MET A 1 9.94 -2.65 -15.38
C MET A 1 11.23 -3.45 -15.24
N ARG A 2 11.59 -4.41 -16.12
CA ARG A 2 12.81 -5.24 -15.94
C ARG A 2 14.08 -4.40 -15.75
N ARG A 3 14.30 -3.42 -16.62
CA ARG A 3 15.43 -2.48 -16.53
C ARG A 3 15.47 -1.71 -15.20
N GLU A 4 14.33 -1.24 -14.72
CA GLU A 4 14.23 -0.50 -13.44
C GLU A 4 14.56 -1.41 -12.26
N LYS A 5 14.01 -2.62 -12.25
CA LYS A 5 14.32 -3.65 -11.26
C LYS A 5 15.81 -3.96 -11.23
N GLU A 6 16.41 -4.28 -12.37
CA GLU A 6 17.85 -4.59 -12.46
C GLU A 6 18.72 -3.42 -12.00
N THR A 7 18.32 -2.18 -12.31
CA THR A 7 19.03 -0.97 -11.85
C THR A 7 18.99 -0.85 -10.33
N ILE A 8 17.81 -1.06 -9.71
CA ILE A 8 17.64 -1.02 -8.26
C ILE A 8 18.39 -2.17 -7.58
N GLU A 9 18.28 -3.39 -8.10
CA GLU A 9 18.98 -4.57 -7.58
C GLU A 9 20.50 -4.38 -7.61
N LYS A 10 21.03 -3.78 -8.70
CA LYS A 10 22.46 -3.45 -8.82
C LYS A 10 22.90 -2.41 -7.79
N ALA A 11 22.08 -1.38 -7.57
CA ALA A 11 22.41 -0.32 -6.61
C ALA A 11 22.34 -0.80 -5.15
N LEU A 12 21.40 -1.69 -4.83
CA LEU A 12 21.18 -2.17 -3.47
C LEU A 12 21.92 -3.48 -3.14
N GLY A 13 22.42 -4.21 -4.13
CA GLY A 13 23.05 -5.52 -3.93
C GLY A 13 22.09 -6.61 -3.45
N GLN A 14 20.77 -6.40 -3.58
CA GLN A 14 19.74 -7.32 -3.12
C GLN A 14 18.69 -7.56 -4.21
N LYS A 15 18.04 -8.72 -4.16
CA LYS A 15 16.94 -9.04 -5.08
C LYS A 15 15.67 -8.30 -4.69
N ILE A 16 14.94 -7.79 -5.67
CA ILE A 16 13.66 -7.12 -5.50
C ILE A 16 12.56 -8.04 -6.00
N ILE A 17 11.63 -8.41 -5.12
CA ILE A 17 10.50 -9.31 -5.45
C ILE A 17 9.14 -8.63 -5.30
N THR A 18 9.08 -7.44 -4.72
CA THR A 18 7.83 -6.71 -4.45
C THR A 18 7.82 -5.41 -5.24
N CYS A 19 6.66 -5.03 -5.76
CA CYS A 19 6.49 -3.76 -6.47
C CYS A 19 5.15 -3.10 -6.19
N ARG A 20 5.07 -1.83 -6.59
CA ARG A 20 3.84 -1.05 -6.70
C ARG A 20 4.00 -0.09 -7.87
N GLN A 21 3.00 0.00 -8.75
CA GLN A 21 3.04 0.94 -9.86
C GLN A 21 2.77 2.38 -9.39
N HIS A 22 3.50 3.32 -9.99
CA HIS A 22 3.24 4.74 -9.80
C HIS A 22 1.80 5.07 -10.20
N TRP A 23 1.15 5.98 -9.47
CA TRP A 23 -0.26 6.38 -9.65
C TRP A 23 -1.28 5.26 -9.49
N LEU A 24 -0.89 4.13 -8.86
CA LEU A 24 -1.68 2.90 -8.85
C LEU A 24 -2.13 2.49 -10.26
N ARG A 25 -1.34 2.86 -11.28
CA ARG A 25 -1.68 2.65 -12.68
C ARG A 25 -1.66 1.16 -12.96
N PHE A 26 -2.81 0.63 -13.35
CA PHE A 26 -3.04 -0.80 -13.38
C PHE A 26 -3.90 -1.23 -14.57
N SER A 27 -3.56 -2.38 -15.13
CA SER A 27 -4.32 -3.09 -16.14
C SER A 27 -4.34 -4.58 -15.80
N PHE A 28 -5.55 -5.15 -15.62
CA PHE A 28 -5.74 -6.57 -15.34
C PHE A 28 -5.15 -7.48 -16.43
N SER A 29 -5.13 -7.02 -17.69
CA SER A 29 -4.66 -7.84 -18.82
C SER A 29 -3.15 -7.78 -19.04
N GLN A 30 -2.44 -6.83 -18.44
CA GLN A 30 -1.03 -6.55 -18.79
C GLN A 30 -0.10 -6.43 -17.59
N THR A 31 -0.57 -5.87 -16.48
CA THR A 31 0.34 -5.42 -15.41
C THR A 31 0.96 -6.58 -14.67
N TRP A 32 0.15 -7.53 -14.18
CA TRP A 32 0.67 -8.68 -13.44
C TRP A 32 1.52 -9.60 -14.31
N GLU A 33 1.15 -9.82 -15.57
CA GLU A 33 1.96 -10.59 -16.51
C GLU A 33 3.34 -9.93 -16.74
N ALA A 34 3.37 -8.60 -16.95
CA ALA A 34 4.63 -7.88 -17.11
C ALA A 34 5.49 -7.91 -15.84
N GLN A 35 4.88 -7.84 -14.65
CA GLN A 35 5.55 -7.95 -13.36
C GLN A 35 6.17 -9.33 -13.15
N ALA A 36 5.40 -10.39 -13.40
CA ALA A 36 5.88 -11.77 -13.31
C ALA A 36 7.03 -12.02 -14.31
N LYS A 37 6.92 -11.54 -15.56
CA LYS A 37 8.01 -11.62 -16.57
C LYS A 37 9.26 -10.82 -16.18
N ALA A 38 9.15 -9.86 -15.28
CA ALA A 38 10.29 -9.14 -14.70
C ALA A 38 10.90 -9.87 -13.49
N GLY A 39 10.32 -10.99 -13.05
CA GLY A 39 10.76 -11.76 -11.88
C GLY A 39 10.28 -11.21 -10.55
N LEU A 40 9.27 -10.34 -10.55
CA LEU A 40 8.56 -9.91 -9.35
C LEU A 40 7.58 -11.01 -8.91
N LYS A 41 7.21 -11.00 -7.62
CA LYS A 41 6.33 -11.98 -6.99
C LYS A 41 5.15 -11.34 -6.27
N ASN A 42 5.34 -10.14 -5.72
CA ASN A 42 4.31 -9.44 -4.96
C ASN A 42 3.98 -8.09 -5.59
N ASP A 43 2.69 -7.76 -5.65
CA ASP A 43 2.16 -6.48 -6.10
C ASP A 43 1.31 -5.83 -5.01
N MET A 44 1.57 -4.55 -4.73
CA MET A 44 0.79 -3.71 -3.81
C MET A 44 0.05 -2.58 -4.56
N THR A 45 -0.18 -2.73 -5.86
CA THR A 45 -0.75 -1.66 -6.70
C THR A 45 -2.26 -1.55 -6.57
N LEU A 46 -2.94 -2.67 -6.27
CA LEU A 46 -4.39 -2.74 -6.33
C LEU A 46 -5.04 -2.00 -5.14
N GLY A 47 -5.37 -0.73 -5.36
CA GLY A 47 -6.14 0.11 -4.45
C GLY A 47 -6.82 1.27 -5.19
N PHE A 48 -7.55 2.11 -4.47
CA PHE A 48 -8.17 3.31 -5.02
C PHE A 48 -7.23 4.52 -4.87
N ASN A 49 -7.28 5.43 -5.84
CA ASN A 49 -6.47 6.66 -5.80
C ASN A 49 -7.15 7.74 -4.94
N ASP A 50 -8.48 7.77 -4.94
CA ASP A 50 -9.31 8.89 -4.48
C ASP A 50 -9.99 8.64 -3.12
N ARG A 51 -9.91 7.41 -2.59
CA ARG A 51 -10.58 7.01 -1.36
C ARG A 51 -9.90 5.81 -0.70
N PRO A 52 -10.00 5.66 0.63
CA PRO A 52 -9.58 4.43 1.29
C PRO A 52 -10.50 3.25 0.92
N GLY A 53 -9.99 2.03 1.09
CA GLY A 53 -10.79 0.81 1.03
C GLY A 53 -10.19 -0.31 0.19
N PHE A 54 -10.84 -1.48 0.25
CA PHE A 54 -10.40 -2.71 -0.39
C PHE A 54 -10.90 -2.80 -1.83
N ARG A 55 -10.04 -2.49 -2.81
CA ARG A 55 -10.44 -2.48 -4.23
C ARG A 55 -10.83 -3.86 -4.79
N ASN A 56 -10.34 -4.93 -4.19
CA ASN A 56 -10.73 -6.31 -4.46
C ASN A 56 -11.88 -6.81 -3.57
N ALA A 57 -12.53 -5.92 -2.80
CA ALA A 57 -13.58 -6.24 -1.83
C ALA A 57 -13.17 -7.26 -0.75
N ALA A 58 -11.87 -7.43 -0.51
CA ALA A 58 -11.35 -8.42 0.41
C ALA A 58 -10.13 -7.89 1.16
N ALA A 59 -10.10 -8.09 2.47
CA ALA A 59 -8.96 -7.79 3.33
C ALA A 59 -7.84 -8.84 3.27
N VAL A 60 -7.91 -9.77 2.32
CA VAL A 60 -6.95 -10.86 2.15
C VAL A 60 -6.20 -10.71 0.84
N SER A 61 -4.94 -11.13 0.86
CA SER A 61 -4.17 -11.26 -0.39
C SER A 61 -4.76 -12.33 -1.29
N MET A 62 -4.63 -12.11 -2.58
CA MET A 62 -5.03 -13.07 -3.60
C MET A 62 -3.83 -13.46 -4.47
N ILE A 63 -3.93 -14.58 -5.16
CA ILE A 63 -2.94 -15.00 -6.15
C ILE A 63 -3.62 -14.93 -7.52
N ASP A 64 -3.02 -14.16 -8.44
CA ASP A 64 -3.47 -14.17 -9.83
C ASP A 64 -3.11 -15.51 -10.47
N LYS A 65 -4.11 -16.19 -11.02
CA LYS A 65 -3.96 -17.56 -11.53
C LYS A 65 -3.10 -17.64 -12.78
N TYR A 66 -2.99 -16.55 -13.54
CA TYR A 66 -2.28 -16.54 -14.82
C TYR A 66 -0.81 -16.18 -14.67
N SER A 67 -0.52 -15.17 -13.84
CA SER A 67 0.84 -14.69 -13.61
C SER A 67 1.53 -15.31 -12.39
N GLY A 68 0.75 -15.89 -11.45
CA GLY A 68 1.25 -16.37 -10.16
C GLY A 68 1.62 -15.25 -9.18
N MET A 69 1.32 -13.99 -9.50
CA MET A 69 1.58 -12.85 -8.63
C MET A 69 0.74 -12.93 -7.36
N LYS A 70 1.35 -12.69 -6.19
CA LYS A 70 0.64 -12.41 -4.94
C LYS A 70 0.25 -10.93 -4.91
N ILE A 71 -1.03 -10.64 -4.71
CA ILE A 71 -1.57 -9.28 -4.69
C ILE A 71 -1.98 -8.95 -3.27
N ILE A 72 -1.35 -7.93 -2.72
CA ILE A 72 -1.60 -7.37 -1.41
C ILE A 72 -2.43 -6.09 -1.63
N PRO A 73 -3.66 -6.00 -1.11
CA PRO A 73 -4.50 -4.82 -1.34
C PRO A 73 -3.84 -3.57 -0.75
N MET A 74 -3.95 -2.44 -1.44
CA MET A 74 -3.59 -1.13 -0.89
C MET A 74 -4.84 -0.43 -0.41
N VAL A 75 -4.91 -0.16 0.90
CA VAL A 75 -6.17 0.21 1.57
C VAL A 75 -6.21 1.67 2.03
N LEU A 76 -5.04 2.28 2.22
CA LEU A 76 -4.92 3.64 2.74
C LEU A 76 -3.69 4.33 2.15
N MET A 77 -3.86 5.61 1.86
CA MET A 77 -2.81 6.51 1.42
C MET A 77 -2.90 7.79 2.25
N ASP A 78 -1.77 8.40 2.58
CA ASP A 78 -1.71 9.73 3.22
C ASP A 78 -2.60 10.77 2.52
N SER A 79 -2.62 10.80 1.19
CA SER A 79 -3.49 11.70 0.42
C SER A 79 -4.99 11.50 0.68
N HIS A 80 -5.44 10.28 1.02
CA HIS A 80 -6.83 10.03 1.43
C HIS A 80 -7.19 10.76 2.72
N LEU A 81 -6.21 10.92 3.63
CA LEU A 81 -6.39 11.55 4.92
C LEU A 81 -6.24 13.08 4.87
N TYR A 82 -5.39 13.59 3.97
CA TYR A 82 -4.95 14.98 4.02
C TYR A 82 -5.17 15.80 2.74
N ASP A 83 -5.32 15.17 1.57
CA ASP A 83 -5.31 15.88 0.28
C ASP A 83 -6.71 15.92 -0.37
N TYR A 84 -7.34 14.75 -0.53
CA TYR A 84 -8.63 14.66 -1.24
C TYR A 84 -9.80 15.24 -0.46
N THR A 85 -9.71 15.26 0.87
CA THR A 85 -10.78 15.77 1.74
C THR A 85 -10.20 16.50 2.94
N ASN A 86 -10.85 17.60 3.33
CA ASN A 86 -10.47 18.35 4.53
C ASN A 86 -11.06 17.67 5.78
N LEU A 87 -10.43 16.59 6.22
CA LEU A 87 -10.83 15.85 7.42
C LEU A 87 -10.35 16.55 8.69
N SER A 88 -11.15 16.48 9.76
CA SER A 88 -10.64 16.75 11.10
C SER A 88 -9.63 15.68 11.52
N GLU A 89 -8.78 15.99 12.49
CA GLU A 89 -7.88 14.99 13.07
C GLU A 89 -8.65 13.78 13.59
N GLU A 90 -9.76 13.99 14.31
CA GLU A 90 -10.64 12.93 14.80
C GLU A 90 -11.11 11.99 13.68
N LYS A 91 -11.55 12.52 12.53
CA LYS A 91 -11.99 11.71 11.39
C LYS A 91 -10.84 10.91 10.76
N ARG A 92 -9.63 11.47 10.73
CA ARG A 92 -8.43 10.74 10.26
C ARG A 92 -8.13 9.57 11.20
N GLU A 93 -8.19 9.81 12.50
CA GLU A 93 -7.97 8.79 13.53
C GLU A 93 -9.01 7.68 13.47
N GLU A 94 -10.29 8.05 13.28
CA GLU A 94 -11.40 7.11 13.09
C GLU A 94 -11.21 6.26 11.82
N MET A 95 -10.85 6.90 10.70
CA MET A 95 -10.60 6.21 9.44
C MET A 95 -9.45 5.21 9.54
N MET A 96 -8.31 5.61 10.14
CA MET A 96 -7.20 4.71 10.39
C MET A 96 -7.62 3.54 11.30
N ALA A 97 -8.33 3.83 12.39
CA ALA A 97 -8.79 2.81 13.31
C ALA A 97 -9.78 1.83 12.65
N GLY A 98 -10.68 2.32 11.78
CA GLY A 98 -11.63 1.48 11.04
C GLY A 98 -10.94 0.47 10.13
N ILE A 99 -9.96 0.92 9.35
CA ILE A 99 -9.19 0.04 8.46
C ILE A 99 -8.40 -1.00 9.26
N LEU A 100 -7.76 -0.59 10.36
CA LEU A 100 -7.03 -1.51 11.22
C LEU A 100 -7.94 -2.52 11.91
N ARG A 101 -9.15 -2.13 12.34
CA ARG A 101 -10.13 -3.09 12.91
C ARG A 101 -10.55 -4.13 11.88
N GLU A 102 -10.87 -3.71 10.65
CA GLU A 102 -11.25 -4.63 9.58
C GLU A 102 -10.15 -5.67 9.32
N LEU A 103 -8.89 -5.24 9.29
CA LEU A 103 -7.76 -6.15 9.11
C LEU A 103 -7.60 -7.15 10.27
N LEU A 104 -7.79 -6.70 11.52
CA LEU A 104 -7.74 -7.60 12.68
C LEU A 104 -8.88 -8.61 12.67
N GLU A 105 -10.11 -8.15 12.46
CA GLU A 105 -11.32 -8.98 12.52
C GLU A 105 -11.33 -10.05 11.43
N THR A 106 -10.74 -9.75 10.28
CA THR A 106 -10.63 -10.68 9.16
C THR A 106 -9.36 -11.54 9.18
N GLY A 107 -8.38 -11.23 10.04
CA GLY A 107 -7.03 -11.83 9.96
C GLY A 107 -6.31 -11.50 8.65
N GLY A 108 -6.63 -10.35 8.07
CA GLY A 108 -6.21 -9.93 6.74
C GLY A 108 -4.81 -9.33 6.67
N GLU A 109 -4.35 -9.11 5.43
CA GLU A 109 -3.11 -8.37 5.14
C GLU A 109 -3.37 -7.26 4.13
N ALA A 110 -2.71 -6.11 4.31
CA ALA A 110 -2.81 -4.98 3.40
C ALA A 110 -1.57 -4.10 3.43
N SER A 111 -1.46 -3.24 2.44
CA SER A 111 -0.43 -2.20 2.35
C SER A 111 -1.03 -0.81 2.58
N ILE A 112 -0.24 0.05 3.23
CA ILE A 112 -0.56 1.46 3.45
C ILE A 112 0.56 2.30 2.83
N ILE A 113 0.20 3.34 2.09
CA ILE A 113 1.15 4.24 1.43
C ILE A 113 1.28 5.53 2.22
N TRP A 114 2.53 5.93 2.48
CA TRP A 114 2.86 7.25 3.01
C TRP A 114 4.02 7.84 2.22
N HIS A 115 3.85 9.05 1.66
CA HIS A 115 4.85 9.63 0.79
C HIS A 115 5.93 10.36 1.58
N HIS A 116 7.20 10.17 1.21
CA HIS A 116 8.32 10.88 1.85
C HIS A 116 8.18 12.41 1.81
N ARG A 117 7.58 12.98 0.75
CA ARG A 117 7.42 14.42 0.59
C ARG A 117 6.55 15.07 1.67
N VAL A 118 5.61 14.31 2.25
CA VAL A 118 4.64 14.87 3.20
C VAL A 118 5.22 15.06 4.62
N PHE A 119 6.46 14.63 4.82
CA PHE A 119 7.23 14.91 6.02
C PHE A 119 7.92 16.29 5.99
N HIS A 120 7.96 16.96 4.83
CA HIS A 120 8.46 18.33 4.75
C HIS A 120 7.53 19.31 5.49
N SER A 121 8.07 20.42 5.99
CA SER A 121 7.34 21.44 6.75
C SER A 121 6.15 22.04 6.00
N ASP A 122 6.20 22.04 4.67
CA ASP A 122 5.11 22.57 3.82
C ASP A 122 3.84 21.72 3.90
N TYR A 123 3.97 20.43 4.23
CA TYR A 123 2.85 19.50 4.40
C TYR A 123 2.60 19.21 5.88
N ASN A 124 3.66 18.81 6.59
CA ASN A 124 3.65 18.49 8.01
C ASN A 124 2.68 17.34 8.39
N TRP A 125 2.60 16.28 7.57
CA TRP A 125 1.72 15.12 7.82
C TRP A 125 2.40 14.00 8.62
N GLY A 126 3.65 14.18 9.04
CA GLY A 126 4.43 13.18 9.75
C GLY A 126 3.83 12.73 11.09
N ALA A 127 3.12 13.63 11.80
CA ALA A 127 2.41 13.28 13.03
C ALA A 127 1.34 12.19 12.80
N GLY A 128 0.67 12.22 11.64
CA GLY A 128 -0.29 11.19 11.25
C GLY A 128 0.35 9.82 11.07
N TYR A 129 1.52 9.78 10.43
CA TYR A 129 2.28 8.55 10.25
C TYR A 129 2.67 7.93 11.60
N HIS A 130 3.17 8.75 12.53
CA HIS A 130 3.50 8.26 13.87
C HIS A 130 2.28 7.73 14.63
N ARG A 131 1.13 8.39 14.54
CA ARG A 131 -0.12 7.90 15.16
C ARG A 131 -0.59 6.58 14.54
N LEU A 132 -0.48 6.44 13.23
CA LEU A 132 -0.78 5.17 12.55
C LEU A 132 0.11 4.03 13.09
N LEU A 133 1.42 4.24 13.14
CA LEU A 133 2.36 3.24 13.66
C LEU A 133 2.09 2.88 15.13
N GLN A 134 1.77 3.87 15.97
CA GLN A 134 1.41 3.64 17.36
C GLN A 134 0.13 2.81 17.50
N LYS A 135 -0.89 3.06 16.67
CA LYS A 135 -2.11 2.24 16.65
C LYS A 135 -1.79 0.82 16.23
N MET A 136 -1.07 0.64 15.12
CA MET A 136 -0.66 -0.67 14.63
C MET A 136 0.06 -1.48 15.70
N SER A 137 1.04 -0.86 16.38
CA SER A 137 1.77 -1.49 17.48
C SER A 137 0.86 -1.88 18.66
N LYS A 138 -0.01 -0.97 19.12
CA LYS A 138 -0.98 -1.25 20.21
C LYS A 138 -1.97 -2.36 19.85
N MET A 139 -2.29 -2.48 18.58
CA MET A 139 -3.24 -3.45 18.03
C MET A 139 -2.58 -4.80 17.69
N GLY A 140 -1.26 -4.94 17.88
CA GLY A 140 -0.54 -6.20 17.67
C GLY A 140 -0.24 -6.52 16.20
N PHE A 141 -0.20 -5.52 15.32
CA PHE A 141 0.19 -5.73 13.92
C PHE A 141 1.69 -6.01 13.79
N GLU A 142 2.04 -7.00 12.98
CA GLU A 142 3.39 -7.20 12.47
C GLU A 142 3.57 -6.40 11.18
N THR A 143 4.61 -5.56 11.11
CA THR A 143 5.01 -4.84 9.89
C THR A 143 6.14 -5.59 9.21
N VAL A 144 6.01 -5.86 7.91
CA VAL A 144 6.98 -6.59 7.08
C VAL A 144 7.69 -5.66 6.11
#